data_AF-A0A820D7T1-F1
#
_entry.id   AF-A0A820D7T1-F1
#
_cell.length_a   1.000
_cell.length_b   1.000
_cell.length_c   1.000
_cell.angle_alpha   90.00
_cell.angle_beta   90.00
_cell.angle_gamma   90.00
#
_symmetry.space_group_name_H-M   'P 1'
#
loop_
_entity.id
_entity.type
_entity.pdbx_description
1 polymer ?
#
loop_
_entity_poly.entity_id
_entity_poly.type
_entity_poly.pdbx_seq_one_letter_code
_entity_poly.pdbx_strand_id
1 'polypeptide(L)'
;MLNMRKITKMEEKFNQVKNDLTHIRVRAVYACRVCFQETEGSSQCQGNRNSCSGWSTSPQWTAHYRDDTDGRAGGCAYFWKIECLTGV
;
A
#
# COMPACT_ATOMS: atom_id res chain seq x y z
N MET A 1 15.76 -42.05 -31.17
CA MET A 1 15.00 -41.95 -29.89
C MET A 1 15.66 -41.06 -28.83
N LEU A 2 16.99 -40.95 -28.72
CA LEU A 2 17.63 -40.12 -27.68
C LEU A 2 17.27 -38.62 -27.73
N ASN A 3 17.11 -38.03 -28.92
CA ASN A 3 16.71 -36.62 -29.04
C ASN A 3 15.30 -36.34 -28.54
N MET A 4 14.36 -37.28 -28.75
CA MET A 4 12.98 -37.12 -28.31
C MET A 4 12.90 -37.05 -26.77
N ARG A 5 13.66 -37.92 -26.08
CA ARG A 5 13.74 -37.91 -24.60
C ARG A 5 14.35 -36.61 -24.04
N LYS A 6 15.29 -35.98 -24.75
CA LYS A 6 15.87 -34.69 -24.34
C LYS A 6 14.87 -33.55 -24.49
N ILE A 7 14.04 -33.57 -25.54
CA ILE A 7 12.99 -32.56 -25.78
C ILE A 7 11.92 -32.65 -24.70
N THR A 8 11.41 -33.85 -24.40
CA THR A 8 10.39 -34.04 -23.35
C THR A 8 10.86 -33.55 -21.99
N LYS A 9 12.14 -33.83 -21.66
CA LYS A 9 12.73 -33.39 -20.39
C LYS A 9 12.92 -31.86 -20.31
N MET A 10 13.06 -31.19 -21.43
CA MET A 10 13.07 -29.72 -21.48
C MET A 10 11.67 -29.14 -21.33
N GLU A 11 10.67 -29.74 -21.97
CA GLU A 11 9.27 -29.32 -21.85
C GLU A 11 8.75 -29.47 -20.41
N GLU A 12 9.10 -30.57 -19.73
CA GLU A 12 8.80 -30.78 -18.31
C GLU A 12 9.41 -29.68 -17.44
N LYS A 13 10.69 -29.35 -17.65
CA LYS A 13 11.37 -28.28 -16.91
C LYS A 13 10.75 -26.90 -17.18
N PHE A 14 10.38 -26.63 -18.43
CA PHE A 14 9.73 -25.38 -18.80
C PHE A 14 8.36 -25.24 -18.14
N ASN A 15 7.55 -26.31 -18.15
CA ASN A 15 6.26 -26.34 -17.47
C ASN A 15 6.40 -26.20 -15.95
N GLN A 16 7.43 -26.81 -15.36
CA GLN A 16 7.75 -26.64 -13.96
C GLN A 16 8.07 -25.18 -13.61
N VAL A 17 8.97 -24.54 -14.36
CA VAL A 17 9.33 -23.12 -14.15
C VAL A 17 8.11 -22.20 -14.34
N LYS A 18 7.23 -22.51 -15.31
CA LYS A 18 5.98 -21.76 -15.52
C LYS A 18 5.03 -21.87 -14.32
N ASN A 19 4.88 -23.07 -13.75
CA ASN A 19 4.08 -23.29 -12.54
C ASN A 19 4.70 -22.58 -11.33
N ASP A 20 6.01 -22.64 -11.17
CA ASP A 20 6.71 -21.96 -10.08
C ASP A 20 6.53 -20.42 -10.19
N LEU A 21 6.60 -19.86 -11.40
CA LEU A 21 6.32 -18.44 -11.66
C LEU A 21 4.86 -18.04 -11.38
N THR A 22 3.89 -18.91 -11.64
CA THR A 22 2.49 -18.62 -11.29
C THR A 22 2.23 -18.56 -9.79
N HIS A 23 3.12 -19.17 -8.97
CA HIS A 23 3.05 -19.09 -7.51
C HIS A 23 3.88 -17.94 -6.92
N ILE A 24 4.78 -17.34 -7.70
CA ILE A 24 5.41 -16.05 -7.36
C ILE A 24 4.37 -14.95 -7.56
N ARG A 25 3.43 -14.86 -6.61
CA ARG A 25 2.53 -13.72 -6.46
C ARG A 25 3.34 -12.54 -5.91
N VAL A 26 4.04 -11.84 -6.79
CA VAL A 26 4.33 -10.43 -6.51
C VAL A 26 2.97 -9.75 -6.52
N ARG A 27 2.39 -9.51 -5.34
CA ARG A 27 1.19 -8.68 -5.23
C ARG A 27 1.57 -7.31 -5.72
N ALA A 28 1.30 -7.05 -7.00
CA ALA A 28 1.51 -5.75 -7.58
C ALA A 28 0.65 -4.77 -6.78
N VAL A 29 1.31 -3.79 -6.18
CA VAL A 29 0.65 -2.65 -5.57
C VAL A 29 0.37 -1.66 -6.68
N TYR A 30 -0.90 -1.37 -6.93
CA TYR A 30 -1.33 -0.54 -8.06
C TYR A 30 -1.48 0.92 -7.67
N ALA A 31 -1.87 1.19 -6.41
CA ALA A 31 -1.97 2.54 -5.86
C ALA A 31 -1.91 2.49 -4.34
N CYS A 32 -1.45 3.57 -3.71
CA CYS A 32 -1.55 3.75 -2.27
C CYS A 32 -2.11 5.13 -1.91
N ARG A 33 -2.60 5.28 -0.68
CA ARG A 33 -2.98 6.56 -0.05
C ARG A 33 -2.57 6.56 1.41
N VAL A 34 -2.34 7.76 1.97
CA VAL A 34 -2.16 7.94 3.41
C VAL A 34 -3.47 8.43 4.00
N CYS A 35 -3.86 7.91 5.16
CA CYS A 35 -5.02 8.39 5.90
C CYS A 35 -4.61 8.76 7.32
N PHE A 36 -5.30 9.75 7.89
CA PHE A 36 -5.21 10.07 9.30
C PHE A 36 -6.58 9.97 9.97
N GLN A 37 -6.56 9.79 11.28
CA GLN A 37 -7.72 9.96 12.14
C GLN A 37 -7.28 10.53 13.50
N GLU A 38 -8.06 11.49 13.99
CA GLU A 38 -7.95 12.15 15.29
C GLU A 38 -8.84 11.42 16.31
N THR A 39 -8.39 11.30 17.57
CA THR A 39 -9.12 10.55 18.61
C THR A 39 -9.19 11.19 19.98
N GLU A 40 -8.51 12.30 20.21
CA GLU A 40 -8.60 13.02 21.47
C GLU A 40 -9.94 13.75 21.60
N GLY A 41 -10.58 14.14 20.49
CA GLY A 41 -11.88 14.79 20.56
C GLY A 41 -11.80 16.26 20.97
N SER A 42 -10.60 16.78 21.20
CA SER A 42 -10.35 18.13 21.71
C SER A 42 -10.96 19.21 20.81
N SER A 43 -11.38 20.32 21.41
CA SER A 43 -11.80 21.53 20.68
C SER A 43 -10.62 22.28 20.06
N GLN A 44 -9.39 21.88 20.39
CA GLN A 44 -8.15 22.44 19.82
C GLN A 44 -7.89 21.88 18.42
N CYS A 45 -8.41 20.70 18.08
CA CYS A 45 -8.25 20.05 16.78
C CYS A 45 -9.27 20.62 15.80
N GLN A 46 -8.81 21.51 14.92
CA GLN A 46 -9.67 22.12 13.91
C GLN A 46 -9.70 21.30 12.62
N GLY A 47 -10.85 21.30 11.94
CA GLY A 47 -11.02 20.63 10.65
C GLY A 47 -11.59 19.22 10.73
N ASN A 48 -11.26 18.38 9.76
CA ASN A 48 -11.83 17.05 9.62
C ASN A 48 -11.12 16.06 10.56
N ARG A 49 -11.88 15.27 11.34
CA ARG A 49 -11.31 14.31 12.31
C ARG A 49 -10.84 13.01 11.68
N ASN A 50 -11.09 12.79 10.40
CA ASN A 50 -10.44 11.76 9.60
C ASN A 50 -10.37 12.22 8.15
N SER A 51 -9.32 11.81 7.44
CA SER A 51 -9.22 12.05 6.01
C SER A 51 -8.21 11.12 5.38
N CYS A 52 -8.27 10.99 4.06
CA CYS A 52 -7.27 10.32 3.27
C CYS A 52 -6.77 11.24 2.17
N SER A 53 -5.49 11.07 1.79
CA SER A 53 -5.03 11.55 0.49
C SER A 53 -5.83 10.88 -0.63
N GLY A 54 -5.75 11.44 -1.83
CA GLY A 54 -6.12 10.70 -3.04
C GLY A 54 -5.25 9.45 -3.21
N TRP A 55 -5.76 8.48 -3.97
CA TRP A 55 -4.97 7.34 -4.43
C TRP A 55 -3.89 7.82 -5.40
N SER A 56 -2.66 7.34 -5.22
CA SER A 56 -1.56 7.65 -6.12
C SER A 56 -0.80 6.40 -6.54
N THR A 57 -0.51 6.33 -7.84
CA THR A 57 0.44 5.39 -8.45
C THR A 57 1.84 6.00 -8.56
N SER A 58 1.97 7.31 -8.27
CA SER A 58 3.21 8.09 -8.29
C SER A 58 3.14 9.15 -7.16
N PRO A 59 3.56 8.81 -5.93
CA PRO A 59 3.26 9.60 -4.75
C PRO A 59 3.77 11.04 -4.88
N GLN A 60 2.91 12.00 -4.54
CA GLN A 60 3.23 13.42 -4.47
C GLN A 60 3.01 13.90 -3.03
N TRP A 61 3.62 15.02 -2.66
CA TRP A 61 3.40 15.64 -1.36
C TRP A 61 1.91 15.93 -1.15
N THR A 62 1.39 15.62 0.04
CA THR A 62 0.03 16.05 0.41
C THR A 62 0.00 17.56 0.59
N ALA A 63 -1.21 18.14 0.58
CA ALA A 63 -1.38 19.52 1.00
C ALA A 63 -0.78 19.73 2.41
N HIS A 64 -0.19 20.91 2.64
CA HIS A 64 0.32 21.29 3.95
C HIS A 64 -0.83 21.33 4.98
N TYR A 65 -0.60 20.73 6.14
CA TYR A 65 -1.53 20.72 7.25
C TYR A 65 -0.81 21.27 8.49
N ARG A 66 -1.34 22.36 9.06
CA ARG A 66 -0.88 22.91 10.34
C ARG A 66 -1.91 22.56 11.39
N ASP A 67 -1.50 21.78 12.37
CA ASP A 67 -2.27 21.59 13.58
C ASP A 67 -1.57 22.34 14.71
N ASP A 68 -2.16 23.47 15.10
CA ASP A 68 -1.58 24.41 16.04
C ASP A 68 -2.43 24.43 17.31
N THR A 69 -2.02 23.62 18.28
CA THR A 69 -2.61 23.58 19.61
C THR A 69 -1.96 24.69 20.44
N ASP A 70 -2.53 25.89 20.29
CA ASP A 70 -2.28 27.23 20.87
C ASP A 70 -1.64 27.39 22.29
N GLY A 71 -0.68 26.55 22.67
CA GLY A 71 0.08 26.59 23.93
C GLY A 71 -0.71 26.15 25.16
N ARG A 72 -1.90 25.58 24.99
CA ARG A 72 -2.79 25.14 26.08
C ARG A 72 -2.53 23.68 26.47
N ALA A 73 -2.98 23.30 27.67
CA ALA A 73 -2.96 21.90 28.12
C ALA A 73 -3.95 21.05 27.28
N GLY A 74 -3.54 19.85 26.88
CA GLY A 74 -4.24 18.98 25.93
C GLY A 74 -3.59 19.02 24.55
N GLY A 75 -4.18 18.33 23.57
CA GLY A 75 -3.69 18.39 22.20
C GLY A 75 -4.59 17.64 21.23
N CYS A 76 -3.97 17.16 20.16
CA CYS A 76 -4.61 16.34 19.16
C CYS A 76 -3.85 15.03 19.00
N ALA A 77 -4.51 13.94 19.33
CA ALA A 77 -3.98 12.60 19.13
C ALA A 77 -4.39 12.07 17.75
N TYR A 78 -3.42 11.97 16.84
CA TYR A 78 -3.63 11.38 15.52
C TYR A 78 -2.93 10.04 15.38
N PHE A 79 -3.51 9.18 14.56
CA PHE A 79 -2.85 8.03 13.98
C PHE A 79 -2.99 8.03 12.47
N TRP A 80 -2.01 7.37 11.85
CA TRP A 80 -1.84 7.36 10.41
C TRP A 80 -1.80 5.92 9.92
N LYS A 81 -2.35 5.69 8.73
CA LYS A 81 -2.21 4.42 8.01
C LYS A 81 -1.85 4.66 6.55
N ILE A 82 -1.14 3.70 5.99
CA ILE A 82 -0.98 3.56 4.55
C ILE A 82 -1.95 2.47 4.08
N GLU A 83 -2.77 2.79 3.11
CA GLU A 83 -3.69 1.85 2.47
C GLU A 83 -3.24 1.66 1.01
N CYS A 84 -3.13 0.41 0.56
CA CYS A 84 -2.66 0.09 -0.78
C CYS A 84 -3.61 -0.91 -1.47
N LEU A 85 -3.87 -0.68 -2.76
CA LEU A 85 -4.58 -1.60 -3.63
C LEU A 85 -3.60 -2.64 -4.15
N THR A 86 -3.85 -3.91 -3.84
CA THR A 86 -3.08 -5.05 -4.36
C THR A 86 -3.91 -5.82 -5.37
N GLY A 87 -3.32 -6.19 -6.50
CA GLY A 87 -3.97 -7.10 -7.44
C GLY A 87 -3.89 -8.54 -6.98
N VAL A 88 -4.87 -9.31 -7.43
CA VAL A 88 -5.09 -10.73 -7.08
C VAL A 88 -4.40 -11.65 -8.06
#